data_AF-A0AAU3I8F3-F1
#
_entry.id   AF-A0AAU3I8F3-F1
#
_cell.length_a   1.000
_cell.length_b   1.000
_cell.length_c   1.000
_cell.angle_alpha   90.00
_cell.angle_beta   90.00
_cell.angle_gamma   90.00
#
_symmetry.space_group_name_H-M   'P 1'
#
loop_
_entity.id
_entity.type
_entity.pdbx_description
1 polymer ?
#
loop_
_entity_poly.entity_id
_entity_poly.type
_entity_poly.pdbx_seq_one_letter_code
_entity_poly.pdbx_strand_id
1 'polypeptide(L)'
;MGRSRTAIPQSAQCYELAQWLRSLRHRSGLTYRQMAERTESLRIADPACSAVTLSRADRGTFLPRRHVVEAYAQVCGATRREARMRWEQAARQSGHTPDGREVAPAPRGERKLELVYHPAHLLEAMHQARLAAGQPSLREMEKKARDLGAGPLPRSTVADILAGFRMPSEELLVAYVQACGQRGRRLTLWRNAWARAFGADAA
;
A
#
# COMPACT_ATOMS: atom_id res chain seq x y z
N MET A 1 2.03 35.09 9.52
CA MET A 1 0.94 34.50 10.32
C MET A 1 0.33 33.35 9.53
N GLY A 2 0.75 32.11 9.80
CA GLY A 2 0.45 30.94 8.95
C GLY A 2 -0.69 30.11 9.51
N ARG A 3 -1.62 29.71 8.63
CA ARG A 3 -2.77 28.83 8.91
C ARG A 3 -2.43 27.73 9.93
N SER A 4 -3.21 27.68 11.01
CA SER A 4 -3.17 26.60 12.00
C SER A 4 -3.35 25.26 11.30
N ARG A 5 -2.35 24.40 11.45
CA ARG A 5 -2.34 23.12 10.77
C ARG A 5 -3.28 22.14 11.46
N THR A 6 -4.05 21.39 10.68
CA THR A 6 -4.99 20.38 11.19
C THR A 6 -4.31 19.43 12.17
N ALA A 7 -4.96 19.18 13.31
CA ALA A 7 -4.53 18.19 14.29
C ALA A 7 -4.39 16.81 13.62
N ILE A 8 -3.40 16.03 14.04
CA ILE A 8 -3.28 14.65 13.57
C ILE A 8 -4.27 13.82 14.41
N PRO A 9 -5.22 13.10 13.80
CA PRO A 9 -6.09 12.21 14.57
C PRO A 9 -5.26 11.09 15.20
N GLN A 10 -5.55 10.72 16.45
CA GLN A 10 -4.85 9.64 17.16
C GLN A 10 -4.98 8.28 16.47
N SER A 11 -6.05 8.08 15.69
CA SER A 11 -6.27 6.89 14.85
C SER A 11 -5.43 6.86 13.57
N ALA A 12 -4.60 7.87 13.31
CA ALA A 12 -3.77 7.91 12.11
C ALA A 12 -2.70 6.82 12.14
N GLN A 13 -2.53 6.12 11.02
CA GLN A 13 -1.61 4.98 10.88
C GLN A 13 -0.17 5.28 11.34
N CYS A 14 0.31 6.51 11.15
CA CYS A 14 1.66 6.94 11.53
C CYS A 14 1.63 8.11 12.54
N TYR A 15 0.65 8.11 13.45
CA TYR A 15 0.43 9.18 14.43
C TYR A 15 1.69 9.55 15.22
N GLU A 16 2.33 8.58 15.87
CA GLU A 16 3.54 8.77 16.69
C GLU A 16 4.71 9.40 15.91
N LEU A 17 4.97 8.89 14.71
CA LEU A 17 6.04 9.41 13.84
C LEU A 17 5.74 10.85 13.41
N ALA A 18 4.50 11.14 13.03
CA ALA A 18 4.10 12.46 12.58
C ALA A 18 4.09 13.49 13.73
N GLN A 19 3.67 13.10 14.93
CA GLN A 19 3.81 13.94 16.12
C GLN A 19 5.26 14.25 16.43
N TRP A 20 6.13 13.23 16.38
CA TRP A 20 7.56 13.41 16.61
C TRP A 20 8.18 14.38 15.59
N LEU A 21 7.90 14.22 14.29
CA LEU A 21 8.35 15.15 13.25
C LEU A 21 7.84 16.58 13.48
N ARG A 22 6.56 16.75 13.83
CA ARG A 22 6.00 18.08 14.14
C ARG A 22 6.68 18.72 15.35
N SER A 23 6.99 17.93 16.39
CA SER A 23 7.69 18.42 17.58
C SER A 23 9.10 18.92 17.25
N LEU A 24 9.81 18.22 16.36
CA LEU A 24 11.12 18.63 15.89
C LEU A 24 11.07 19.95 15.12
N ARG A 25 10.14 20.08 14.19
CA ARG A 25 9.97 21.33 13.42
C ARG A 25 9.53 22.49 14.30
N HIS A 26 8.67 22.24 15.29
CA HIS A 26 8.26 23.29 16.21
C HIS A 26 9.44 23.81 17.04
N ARG A 27 10.27 22.91 17.58
CA ARG A 27 11.49 23.27 18.33
C ARG A 27 12.55 23.94 17.45
N SER A 28 12.67 23.56 16.18
CA SER A 28 13.63 24.18 15.26
C SER A 28 13.19 25.54 14.72
N GLY A 29 11.91 25.90 14.86
CA GLY A 29 11.35 27.16 14.35
C GLY A 29 11.31 27.27 12.82
N LEU A 30 11.59 26.18 12.09
CA LEU A 30 11.72 26.23 10.63
C LEU A 30 10.38 26.10 9.91
N THR A 31 10.23 26.88 8.83
CA THR A 31 9.18 26.68 7.84
C THR A 31 9.55 25.56 6.85
N TYR A 32 8.59 24.91 6.20
CA TYR A 32 8.89 23.87 5.21
C TYR A 32 9.75 24.37 4.05
N ARG A 33 9.60 25.65 3.68
CA ARG A 33 10.41 26.27 2.63
C ARG A 33 11.87 26.39 3.07
N GLN A 34 12.11 26.93 4.27
CA GLN A 34 13.46 26.99 4.84
C GLN A 34 14.06 25.60 5.05
N MET A 35 13.25 24.60 5.38
CA MET A 35 13.72 23.23 5.48
C MET A 35 14.18 22.70 4.12
N ALA A 36 13.38 22.88 3.06
CA ALA A 36 13.74 22.45 1.71
C ALA A 36 15.04 23.13 1.23
N GLU A 37 15.13 24.46 1.38
CA GLU A 37 16.34 25.24 1.08
C GLU A 37 17.56 24.70 1.83
N ARG A 38 17.45 24.44 3.15
CA ARG A 38 18.55 23.86 3.94
C ARG A 38 18.89 22.43 3.55
N THR A 39 17.90 21.61 3.18
CA THR A 39 18.13 20.21 2.77
C THR A 39 18.99 20.18 1.50
N GLU A 40 18.72 21.11 0.59
CA GLU A 40 19.45 21.30 -0.66
C GLU A 40 20.84 21.91 -0.42
N SER A 41 20.94 23.04 0.29
CA SER A 41 22.21 23.72 0.55
C SER A 41 23.21 22.86 1.31
N LEU A 42 22.75 22.05 2.26
CA LEU A 42 23.60 21.17 3.06
C LEU A 42 23.77 19.77 2.43
N ARG A 43 23.20 19.53 1.24
CA ARG A 43 23.18 18.22 0.56
C ARG A 43 22.81 17.06 1.49
N ILE A 44 21.79 17.30 2.30
CA ILE A 44 21.34 16.35 3.32
C ILE A 44 20.67 15.12 2.68
N ALA A 45 20.05 15.25 1.52
CA ALA A 45 19.42 14.12 0.82
C ALA A 45 19.57 14.23 -0.69
N ASP A 46 19.64 13.08 -1.35
CA ASP A 46 19.61 12.93 -2.80
C ASP A 46 18.51 11.91 -3.18
N PRO A 47 17.44 12.31 -3.89
CA PRO A 47 17.14 13.69 -4.32
C PRO A 47 16.72 14.61 -3.16
N ALA A 48 16.92 15.92 -3.35
CA ALA A 48 16.55 16.93 -2.36
C ALA A 48 15.03 16.91 -2.08
N CYS A 49 14.66 17.11 -0.82
CA CYS A 49 13.26 17.09 -0.39
C CYS A 49 12.59 18.46 -0.60
N SER A 50 11.54 18.52 -1.43
CA SER A 50 10.76 19.76 -1.60
C SER A 50 9.93 20.11 -0.36
N ALA A 51 9.57 21.39 -0.23
CA ALA A 51 8.73 21.89 0.86
C ALA A 51 7.36 21.17 0.93
N VAL A 52 6.81 20.77 -0.22
CA VAL A 52 5.56 20.01 -0.30
C VAL A 52 5.74 18.59 0.22
N THR A 53 6.83 17.92 -0.12
CA THR A 53 7.15 16.58 0.38
C THR A 53 7.29 16.57 1.89
N LEU A 54 8.02 17.55 2.45
CA LEU A 54 8.19 17.71 3.89
C LEU A 54 6.86 18.00 4.61
N SER A 55 6.00 18.84 4.01
CA SER A 55 4.65 19.13 4.52
C SER A 55 3.66 17.96 4.41
N ARG A 56 3.96 16.93 3.60
CA ARG A 56 3.18 15.69 3.58
C ARG A 56 3.69 14.68 4.62
N ALA A 57 4.99 14.67 4.88
CA ALA A 57 5.65 13.66 5.72
C ALA A 57 5.14 13.63 7.18
N ASP A 58 4.74 14.76 7.74
CA ASP A 58 4.29 14.91 9.13
C ASP A 58 2.76 15.15 9.24
N ARG A 59 2.01 14.59 8.28
CA ARG A 59 0.54 14.51 8.32
C ARG A 59 0.02 13.28 9.08
N GLY A 60 0.81 12.21 9.16
CA GLY A 60 0.44 10.97 9.85
C GLY A 60 -0.51 10.05 9.08
N THR A 61 -1.00 10.47 7.91
CA THR A 61 -1.96 9.72 7.09
C THR A 61 -1.34 8.57 6.28
N PHE A 62 -0.03 8.54 6.16
CA PHE A 62 0.73 7.47 5.49
C PHE A 62 2.16 7.46 6.04
N LEU A 63 2.90 6.36 5.83
CA LEU A 63 4.31 6.25 6.20
C LEU A 63 5.20 6.91 5.12
N PRO A 64 5.92 8.01 5.43
CA PRO A 64 6.82 8.64 4.47
C PRO A 64 8.02 7.75 4.17
N ARG A 65 8.71 7.94 3.06
CA ARG A 65 9.95 7.21 2.76
C ARG A 65 11.02 7.51 3.82
N ARG A 66 11.83 6.50 4.15
CA ARG A 66 12.90 6.61 5.17
C ARG A 66 13.82 7.82 4.94
N HIS A 67 14.28 8.05 3.71
CA HIS A 67 15.18 9.17 3.40
C HIS A 67 14.53 10.54 3.67
N VAL A 68 13.21 10.67 3.48
CA VAL A 68 12.48 11.93 3.75
C VAL A 68 12.43 12.18 5.26
N VAL A 69 12.20 11.13 6.06
CA VAL A 69 12.19 11.25 7.53
C VAL A 69 13.58 11.56 8.07
N GLU A 70 14.62 10.92 7.55
CA GLU A 70 16.02 11.20 7.89
C GLU A 70 16.39 12.65 7.54
N ALA A 71 16.02 13.13 6.35
CA ALA A 71 16.29 14.51 5.92
C ALA A 71 15.54 15.54 6.76
N TYR A 72 14.24 15.31 7.01
CA TYR A 72 13.41 16.17 7.86
C TYR A 72 14.03 16.30 9.25
N ALA A 73 14.33 15.16 9.89
CA ALA A 73 14.89 15.12 11.22
C ALA A 73 16.27 15.82 11.28
N GLN A 74 17.14 15.55 10.31
CA GLN A 74 18.47 16.15 10.24
C GLN A 74 18.42 17.68 10.10
N VAL A 75 17.55 18.20 9.24
CA VAL A 75 17.38 19.66 9.07
C VAL A 75 16.77 20.32 10.32
N CYS A 76 15.95 19.58 11.07
CA CYS A 76 15.38 20.03 12.34
C CYS A 76 16.28 19.75 13.56
N GLY A 77 17.52 19.26 13.37
CA GLY A 77 18.51 19.10 14.43
C GLY A 77 18.49 17.75 15.17
N ALA A 78 17.73 16.76 14.70
CA ALA A 78 17.82 15.38 15.19
C ALA A 78 18.81 14.55 14.36
N THR A 79 19.34 13.48 14.94
CA THR A 79 20.31 12.64 14.23
C THR A 79 19.62 11.70 13.23
N ARG A 80 20.32 11.33 12.14
CA ARG A 80 19.82 10.32 11.19
C ARG A 80 19.52 8.98 11.85
N ARG A 81 20.30 8.60 12.88
CA ARG A 81 20.11 7.36 13.62
C ARG A 81 18.78 7.36 14.38
N GLU A 82 18.47 8.44 15.08
CA GLU A 82 17.18 8.59 15.77
C GLU A 82 16.02 8.58 14.79
N ALA A 83 16.15 9.29 13.67
CA ALA A 83 15.15 9.32 12.61
C ALA A 83 14.87 7.91 12.05
N ARG A 84 15.93 7.13 11.81
CA ARG A 84 15.83 5.74 11.37
C ARG A 84 15.09 4.87 12.40
N MET A 85 15.47 4.94 13.67
CA MET A 85 14.82 4.14 14.71
C MET A 85 13.31 4.44 14.82
N ARG A 86 12.94 5.73 14.79
CA ARG A 86 11.52 6.15 14.81
C ARG A 86 10.76 5.69 13.58
N TRP A 87 11.39 5.77 12.41
CA TRP A 87 10.80 5.30 11.18
C TRP A 87 10.59 3.79 11.18
N GLU A 88 11.57 3.00 11.62
CA GLU A 88 11.45 1.55 11.72
C GLU A 88 10.37 1.11 12.72
N GLN A 89 10.23 1.82 13.85
CA GLN A 89 9.14 1.57 14.80
C GLN A 89 7.77 1.77 14.15
N ALA A 90 7.58 2.88 13.44
CA ALA A 90 6.34 3.16 12.72
C ALA A 90 6.09 2.14 11.58
N ALA A 91 7.15 1.71 10.89
CA ALA A 91 7.09 0.70 9.85
C ALA A 91 6.63 -0.66 10.40
N ARG A 92 7.20 -1.11 11.53
CA ARG A 92 6.80 -2.34 12.23
C ARG A 92 5.32 -2.31 12.64
N GLN A 93 4.86 -1.19 13.19
CA GLN A 93 3.46 -1.01 13.60
C GLN A 93 2.49 -0.94 12.41
N SER A 94 2.95 -0.46 11.25
CA SER A 94 2.15 -0.36 10.04
C SER A 94 2.18 -1.62 9.16
N GLY A 95 2.95 -2.65 9.54
CA GLY A 95 3.21 -3.82 8.70
C GLY A 95 4.02 -3.51 7.43
N HIS A 96 4.78 -2.40 7.42
CA HIS A 96 5.59 -1.94 6.30
C HIS A 96 7.05 -2.38 6.47
N THR A 97 7.67 -2.96 5.44
CA THR A 97 9.07 -3.40 5.49
C THR A 97 10.05 -2.25 5.22
N PRO A 98 11.27 -2.26 5.80
CA PRO A 98 12.10 -1.07 5.98
C PRO A 98 12.88 -0.57 4.75
N ASP A 99 12.61 -1.09 3.54
CA ASP A 99 13.36 -0.74 2.34
C ASP A 99 12.52 0.12 1.39
N GLY A 100 12.64 1.44 1.58
CA GLY A 100 11.94 2.48 0.83
C GLY A 100 12.44 2.67 -0.61
N ARG A 101 12.72 1.58 -1.33
CA ARG A 101 12.61 1.62 -2.79
C ARG A 101 11.13 1.66 -3.12
N GLU A 102 10.75 2.61 -3.96
CA GLU A 102 9.67 2.37 -4.92
C GLU A 102 10.13 1.21 -5.82
N VAL A 103 10.13 -0.01 -5.28
CA VAL A 103 10.00 -1.19 -6.10
C VAL A 103 8.53 -1.14 -6.48
N ALA A 104 8.25 -0.88 -7.76
CA ALA A 104 7.01 -1.37 -8.36
C ALA A 104 6.74 -2.74 -7.73
N PRO A 105 5.60 -2.93 -7.06
CA PRO A 105 5.44 -3.90 -5.98
C PRO A 105 6.16 -5.20 -6.36
N ALA A 106 7.34 -5.43 -5.77
CA ALA A 106 7.99 -6.72 -5.89
C ALA A 106 6.94 -7.71 -5.38
N PRO A 107 6.65 -8.78 -6.14
CA PRO A 107 5.50 -9.63 -5.86
C PRO A 107 5.60 -10.04 -4.40
N ARG A 108 4.65 -9.59 -3.57
CA ARG A 108 4.45 -10.22 -2.27
C ARG A 108 4.28 -11.67 -2.64
N GLY A 109 5.28 -12.50 -2.30
CA GLY A 109 5.34 -13.88 -2.77
C GLY A 109 3.94 -14.45 -2.70
N GLU A 110 3.41 -14.87 -3.86
CA GLU A 110 1.99 -15.14 -4.05
C GLU A 110 1.42 -15.75 -2.79
N ARG A 111 0.42 -15.08 -2.19
CA ARG A 111 -0.24 -15.63 -1.01
C ARG A 111 -0.61 -17.06 -1.37
N LYS A 112 0.04 -18.02 -0.70
CA LYS A 112 -0.12 -19.44 -1.04
C LYS A 112 -1.61 -19.72 -0.95
N LEU A 113 -2.22 -20.05 -2.07
CA LEU A 113 -3.67 -20.25 -2.15
C LEU A 113 -4.13 -21.29 -1.11
N GLU A 114 -3.25 -22.21 -0.74
CA GLU A 114 -3.36 -23.20 0.33
C GLU A 114 -3.63 -22.61 1.73
N LEU A 115 -3.31 -21.34 1.96
CA LEU A 115 -3.49 -20.62 3.23
C LEU A 115 -4.65 -19.61 3.20
N VAL A 116 -5.47 -19.63 2.15
CA VAL A 116 -6.68 -18.79 2.04
C VAL A 116 -7.83 -19.52 2.72
N TYR A 117 -8.25 -19.00 3.88
CA TYR A 117 -9.35 -19.51 4.71
C TYR A 117 -10.45 -18.48 4.98
N HIS A 118 -10.23 -17.21 4.62
CA HIS A 118 -11.19 -16.13 4.86
C HIS A 118 -11.46 -15.36 3.56
N PRO A 119 -12.67 -14.82 3.37
CA PRO A 119 -13.03 -14.05 2.17
C PRO A 119 -12.09 -12.86 1.91
N ALA A 120 -11.61 -12.18 2.95
CA ALA A 120 -10.63 -11.11 2.84
C ALA A 120 -9.28 -11.58 2.26
N HIS A 121 -8.84 -12.79 2.64
CA HIS A 121 -7.60 -13.39 2.10
C HIS A 121 -7.76 -13.76 0.62
N LEU A 122 -8.96 -14.12 0.19
CA LEU A 122 -9.26 -14.39 -1.21
C LEU A 122 -9.23 -13.11 -2.05
N LEU A 123 -9.81 -12.01 -1.55
CA LEU A 123 -9.75 -10.71 -2.21
C LEU A 123 -8.30 -10.21 -2.35
N GLU A 124 -7.49 -10.35 -1.30
CA GLU A 124 -6.07 -10.01 -1.36
C GLU A 124 -5.35 -10.84 -2.43
N ALA A 125 -5.63 -12.14 -2.50
CA ALA A 125 -5.08 -13.00 -3.55
C ALA A 125 -5.51 -12.54 -4.95
N MET A 126 -6.78 -12.12 -5.15
CA MET A 126 -7.27 -11.62 -6.45
C MET A 126 -6.51 -10.37 -6.88
N HIS A 127 -6.28 -9.42 -5.97
CA HIS A 127 -5.46 -8.24 -6.22
C HIS A 127 -4.04 -8.62 -6.63
N GLN A 128 -3.42 -9.61 -5.96
CA GLN A 128 -2.09 -10.10 -6.34
C GLN A 128 -2.08 -10.76 -7.72
N ALA A 129 -3.10 -11.55 -8.06
CA ALA A 129 -3.20 -12.21 -9.37
C ALA A 129 -3.26 -11.20 -10.52
N ARG A 130 -4.04 -10.14 -10.36
CA ARG A 130 -4.14 -9.06 -11.34
C ARG A 130 -2.87 -8.24 -11.43
N LEU A 131 -2.21 -7.99 -10.30
CA LEU A 131 -0.91 -7.32 -10.29
C LEU A 131 0.15 -8.14 -11.04
N ALA A 132 0.25 -9.44 -10.75
CA ALA A 132 1.18 -10.36 -11.42
C ALA A 132 0.90 -10.47 -12.93
N ALA A 133 -0.36 -10.29 -13.35
CA ALA A 133 -0.76 -10.24 -14.76
C ALA A 133 -0.45 -8.90 -15.45
N GLY A 134 0.26 -7.97 -14.81
CA GLY A 134 0.59 -6.65 -15.36
C GLY A 134 -0.50 -5.59 -15.18
N GLN A 135 -1.39 -5.79 -14.19
CA GLN A 135 -2.48 -4.88 -13.84
C GLN A 135 -3.43 -4.51 -15.02
N PRO A 136 -3.94 -5.49 -15.78
CA PRO A 136 -4.88 -5.22 -16.87
C PRO A 136 -6.11 -4.46 -16.36
N SER A 137 -6.65 -3.55 -17.18
CA SER A 137 -7.90 -2.85 -16.89
C SER A 137 -9.07 -3.82 -16.85
N LEU A 138 -10.15 -3.47 -16.14
CA LEU A 138 -11.35 -4.30 -16.06
C LEU A 138 -11.99 -4.53 -17.45
N ARG A 139 -11.83 -3.56 -18.36
CA ARG A 139 -12.26 -3.66 -19.76
C ARG A 139 -11.44 -4.69 -20.54
N GLU A 140 -10.12 -4.70 -20.35
CA GLU A 140 -9.25 -5.70 -20.96
C GLU A 140 -9.49 -7.09 -20.37
N MET A 141 -9.75 -7.19 -19.07
CA MET A 141 -10.07 -8.47 -18.42
C MET A 141 -11.39 -9.04 -18.92
N GLU A 142 -12.44 -8.23 -19.05
CA GLU A 142 -13.72 -8.67 -19.61
C GLU A 142 -13.56 -9.12 -21.07
N LYS A 143 -12.80 -8.38 -21.88
CA LYS A 143 -12.46 -8.79 -23.24
C LYS A 143 -11.72 -10.13 -23.25
N LYS A 144 -10.66 -10.28 -22.43
CA LYS A 144 -9.88 -11.53 -22.32
C LYS A 144 -10.74 -12.70 -21.86
N ALA A 145 -11.63 -12.51 -20.89
CA ALA A 145 -12.53 -13.56 -20.41
C ALA A 145 -13.45 -14.06 -21.53
N ARG A 146 -14.02 -13.13 -22.32
CA ARG A 146 -14.83 -13.48 -23.50
C ARG A 146 -14.01 -14.21 -24.56
N ASP A 147 -12.82 -13.69 -24.89
CA ASP A 147 -11.95 -14.29 -25.91
C ASP A 147 -11.46 -15.70 -25.51
N LEU A 148 -11.34 -15.97 -24.19
CA LEU A 148 -10.98 -17.27 -23.63
C LEU A 148 -12.17 -18.22 -23.43
N GLY A 149 -13.42 -17.78 -23.64
CA GLY A 149 -14.62 -18.56 -23.33
C GLY A 149 -14.79 -18.85 -21.83
N ALA A 150 -14.19 -18.03 -20.97
CA ALA A 150 -14.08 -18.24 -19.53
C ALA A 150 -15.38 -17.91 -18.74
N GLY A 151 -16.43 -17.47 -19.42
CA GLY A 151 -17.67 -17.00 -18.82
C GLY A 151 -17.76 -15.46 -18.70
N PRO A 152 -18.91 -14.93 -18.27
CA PRO A 152 -19.14 -13.49 -18.18
C PRO A 152 -18.32 -12.88 -17.04
N LEU A 153 -17.64 -11.77 -17.33
CA LEU A 153 -16.88 -11.01 -16.34
C LEU A 153 -17.34 -9.53 -16.31
N PRO A 154 -18.54 -9.22 -15.78
CA PRO A 154 -19.09 -7.87 -15.81
C PRO A 154 -18.20 -6.90 -15.03
N ARG A 155 -17.80 -5.80 -15.66
CA ARG A 155 -16.85 -4.84 -15.07
C ARG A 155 -17.33 -4.25 -13.74
N SER A 156 -18.62 -3.93 -13.63
CA SER A 156 -19.22 -3.37 -12.41
C SER A 156 -19.13 -4.35 -11.25
N THR A 157 -19.51 -5.61 -11.48
CA THR A 157 -19.43 -6.67 -10.46
C THR A 157 -17.99 -6.94 -10.02
N VAL A 158 -17.04 -6.97 -10.95
CA VAL A 158 -15.62 -7.13 -10.59
C VAL A 158 -15.12 -5.92 -9.79
N ALA A 159 -15.52 -4.70 -10.15
CA ALA A 159 -15.15 -3.50 -9.40
C ALA A 159 -15.65 -3.56 -7.95
N ASP A 160 -16.93 -3.93 -7.75
CA ASP A 160 -17.53 -4.06 -6.43
C ASP A 160 -16.85 -5.14 -5.58
N ILE A 161 -16.49 -6.27 -6.21
CA ILE A 161 -15.76 -7.36 -5.55
C ILE A 161 -14.37 -6.90 -5.12
N LEU A 162 -13.62 -6.26 -6.01
CA LEU A 162 -12.26 -5.78 -5.70
C LEU A 162 -12.25 -4.66 -4.65
N ALA A 163 -13.33 -3.90 -4.56
CA ALA A 163 -13.54 -2.90 -3.51
C ALA A 163 -14.04 -3.52 -2.19
N GLY A 164 -14.38 -4.81 -2.17
CA GLY A 164 -14.84 -5.52 -0.98
C GLY A 164 -16.33 -5.34 -0.66
N PHE A 165 -17.10 -4.71 -1.54
CA PHE A 165 -18.55 -4.52 -1.36
C PHE A 165 -19.35 -5.82 -1.56
N ARG A 166 -18.78 -6.79 -2.29
CA ARG A 166 -19.40 -8.10 -2.55
C ARG A 166 -18.34 -9.19 -2.62
N MET A 167 -18.75 -10.42 -2.33
CA MET A 167 -17.91 -11.61 -2.51
C MET A 167 -18.08 -12.25 -3.90
N PRO A 168 -17.01 -12.79 -4.50
CA PRO A 168 -17.09 -13.43 -5.81
C PRO A 168 -17.84 -14.78 -5.73
N SER A 169 -18.63 -15.10 -6.75
CA SER A 169 -19.02 -16.49 -7.00
C SER A 169 -17.82 -17.29 -7.52
N GLU A 170 -17.86 -18.61 -7.38
CA GLU A 170 -16.79 -19.48 -7.89
C GLU A 170 -16.56 -19.28 -9.39
N GLU A 171 -17.64 -19.23 -10.18
CA GLU A 171 -17.56 -19.02 -11.64
C GLU A 171 -16.89 -17.70 -12.01
N LEU A 172 -17.26 -16.61 -11.34
CA LEU A 172 -16.68 -15.29 -11.60
C LEU A 172 -15.21 -15.25 -11.18
N LEU A 173 -14.85 -15.88 -10.06
CA LEU A 173 -13.47 -16.01 -9.62
C LEU A 173 -12.63 -16.77 -10.67
N VAL A 174 -13.14 -17.91 -11.17
CA VAL A 174 -12.48 -18.71 -12.20
C VAL A 174 -12.27 -17.89 -13.47
N ALA A 175 -13.31 -17.19 -13.95
CA ALA A 175 -13.21 -16.31 -15.11
C ALA A 175 -12.17 -15.20 -14.92
N TYR A 176 -12.15 -14.60 -13.72
CA TYR A 176 -11.22 -13.53 -13.36
C TYR A 176 -9.76 -14.01 -13.41
N VAL A 177 -9.46 -15.13 -12.74
CA VAL A 177 -8.07 -15.62 -12.65
C VAL A 177 -7.58 -16.18 -13.98
N GLN A 178 -8.47 -16.74 -14.81
CA GLN A 178 -8.15 -17.11 -16.19
C GLN A 178 -7.83 -15.88 -17.05
N ALA A 179 -8.57 -14.78 -16.90
CA ALA A 179 -8.26 -13.51 -17.55
C ALA A 179 -6.93 -12.89 -17.05
N CYS A 180 -6.52 -13.21 -15.82
CA CYS A 180 -5.18 -12.95 -15.27
C CYS A 180 -4.11 -13.96 -15.73
N GLY A 181 -4.43 -14.91 -16.61
CA GLY A 181 -3.49 -15.88 -17.18
C GLY A 181 -3.24 -17.14 -16.34
N GLN A 182 -4.01 -17.37 -15.26
CA GLN A 182 -3.90 -18.58 -14.45
C GLN A 182 -4.58 -19.76 -15.16
N ARG A 183 -3.87 -20.87 -15.32
CA ARG A 183 -4.38 -22.09 -15.99
C ARG A 183 -3.95 -23.36 -15.26
N GLY A 184 -4.56 -24.49 -15.65
CA GLY A 184 -4.20 -25.82 -15.16
C GLY A 184 -4.29 -25.94 -13.64
N ARG A 185 -3.25 -26.52 -13.01
CA ARG A 185 -3.18 -26.78 -11.56
C ARG A 185 -3.45 -25.55 -10.70
N ARG A 186 -3.09 -24.34 -11.18
CA ARG A 186 -3.33 -23.09 -10.45
C ARG A 186 -4.82 -22.79 -10.32
N LEU A 187 -5.60 -23.10 -11.35
CA LEU A 187 -7.05 -22.90 -11.33
C LEU A 187 -7.73 -23.76 -10.26
N THR A 188 -7.27 -25.00 -10.09
CA THR A 188 -7.74 -25.89 -9.01
C THR A 188 -7.43 -25.32 -7.62
N LEU A 189 -6.25 -24.73 -7.44
CA LEU A 189 -5.90 -24.09 -6.17
C LEU A 189 -6.81 -22.90 -5.84
N TRP A 190 -7.23 -22.14 -6.86
CA TRP A 190 -8.18 -21.04 -6.72
C TRP A 190 -9.58 -21.52 -6.30
N ARG A 191 -10.08 -22.59 -6.92
CA ARG A 191 -11.36 -23.21 -6.52
C ARG A 191 -11.30 -23.71 -5.08
N ASN A 192 -10.23 -24.39 -4.71
CA ASN A 192 -10.05 -24.89 -3.35
C ASN A 192 -9.93 -23.75 -2.32
N ALA A 193 -9.30 -22.63 -2.69
CA ALA A 193 -9.22 -21.44 -1.85
C ALA A 193 -10.60 -20.79 -1.64
N TRP A 194 -11.42 -20.71 -2.70
CA TRP A 194 -12.80 -20.25 -2.61
C TRP A 194 -13.65 -21.18 -1.73
N ALA A 195 -13.55 -22.50 -1.94
CA ALA A 195 -14.26 -23.49 -1.14
C ALA A 195 -13.88 -23.44 0.34
N ARG A 196 -12.62 -23.19 0.69
CA ARG A 196 -12.23 -22.97 2.09
C ARG A 196 -12.76 -21.66 2.66
N ALA A 197 -12.73 -20.59 1.87
CA ALA A 197 -13.14 -19.26 2.31
C ALA A 197 -14.66 -19.09 2.49
N PHE A 198 -15.46 -19.89 1.77
CA PHE A 198 -16.93 -19.80 1.77
C PHE A 198 -17.66 -21.09 2.13
N GLY A 199 -16.98 -22.24 2.12
CA GLY A 199 -17.56 -23.53 2.50
C GLY A 199 -17.45 -23.85 4.00
N ALA A 200 -16.78 -23.00 4.79
CA ALA A 200 -16.72 -23.15 6.25
C ALA A 200 -17.98 -22.64 6.97
N ASP A 201 -18.96 -22.07 6.26
CA ASP A 201 -20.29 -21.67 6.78
C ASP A 201 -21.35 -22.79 6.66
N ALA A 202 -20.94 -24.06 6.51
CA ALA A 202 -21.83 -25.22 6.41
C ALA A 202 -21.51 -26.34 7.43
N ALA A 203 -21.22 -25.95 8.68
CA ALA A 203 -21.20 -26.88 9.83
C ALA A 203 -22.01 -26.30 10.98
#